data_AF-A0A3D2AS01-F1
#
_entry.id   AF-A0A3D2AS01-F1
#
_cell.length_a   1.000
_cell.length_b   1.000
_cell.length_c   1.000
_cell.angle_alpha   90.00
_cell.angle_beta   90.00
_cell.angle_gamma   90.00
#
_symmetry.space_group_name_H-M   'P 1'
#
loop_
_entity.id
_entity.type
_entity.pdbx_description
1 polymer ?
#
loop_
_entity_poly.entity_id
_entity_poly.type
_entity_poly.pdbx_seq_one_letter_code
_entity_poly.pdbx_strand_id
1 'polypeptide(L)' 'MSTITATEARSSLYKLIDQASYSHQPITITGKRNNAVLVSEEDWKAIAETLHLTSIPGMSHSIQDGLAQPLTECDTELSW' A
#
# COMPACT_ATOMS: atom_id res chain seq x y z
N MET A 1 -9.37 -0.02 10.67
CA MET A 1 -8.33 0.77 11.36
C MET A 1 -8.42 0.57 12.85
N SER A 2 -7.43 -0.08 13.45
CA SER A 2 -7.28 -0.15 14.91
C SER A 2 -6.51 1.07 15.40
N THR A 3 -6.92 1.63 16.54
CA THR A 3 -6.22 2.74 17.19
C THR A 3 -5.73 2.27 18.55
N ILE A 4 -4.45 2.47 18.84
CA ILE A 4 -3.80 2.05 20.09
C ILE A 4 -2.94 3.19 20.63
N THR A 5 -2.59 3.14 21.91
CA THR A 5 -1.66 4.11 22.51
C THR A 5 -0.20 3.75 22.20
N ALA A 6 0.70 4.74 22.24
CA ALA A 6 2.14 4.49 22.11
C ALA A 6 2.69 3.53 23.18
N THR A 7 2.10 3.51 24.38
CA THR A 7 2.48 2.59 25.46
C THR A 7 2.12 1.14 25.13
N GLU A 8 0.89 0.91 24.66
CA GLU A 8 0.45 -0.42 24.22
C GLU A 8 1.25 -0.88 23.01
N ALA A 9 1.47 0.01 22.03
CA ALA A 9 2.27 -0.28 20.85
C ALA A 9 3.68 -0.74 21.20
N ARG A 10 4.34 -0.05 22.16
CA ARG A 10 5.66 -0.46 22.65
C ARG A 10 5.66 -1.86 23.25
N SER A 11 4.65 -2.22 24.04
CA SER A 11 4.56 -3.55 24.67
C SER A 11 4.24 -4.70 23.70
N SER A 12 3.71 -4.39 22.51
CA SER A 12 3.17 -5.38 21.56
C SER A 12 3.71 -5.23 20.14
N LEU A 13 4.82 -4.51 19.96
CA LEU A 13 5.31 -4.09 18.63
C LEU A 13 5.48 -5.26 17.66
N TYR A 14 6.07 -6.39 18.07
CA TYR A 14 6.24 -7.57 17.22
C TYR A 14 4.90 -8.10 16.69
N LYS A 15 3.89 -8.22 17.57
CA LYS A 15 2.55 -8.67 17.17
C LYS A 15 1.89 -7.69 16.21
N LEU A 16 2.11 -6.40 16.41
CA LEU A 16 1.54 -5.35 15.56
C LEU A 16 2.17 -5.33 14.17
N ILE A 17 3.46 -5.63 14.06
CA ILE A 17 4.15 -5.80 12.76
C ILE A 17 3.52 -6.98 12.00
N ASP A 18 3.40 -8.14 12.66
CA ASP A 18 2.77 -9.33 12.05
C ASP A 18 1.32 -9.04 11.66
N GLN A 19 0.57 -8.35 12.52
CA GLN A 19 -0.82 -7.98 12.25
C GLN A 19 -0.92 -7.03 11.05
N ALA A 20 -0.08 -6.01 10.97
CA ALA A 20 -0.08 -5.07 9.85
C ALA A 20 0.23 -5.79 8.53
N SER A 21 1.20 -6.72 8.55
CA SER A 21 1.56 -7.52 7.38
C SER A 21 0.48 -8.52 6.97
N TYR A 22 -0.18 -9.19 7.92
CA TYR A 22 -1.17 -10.22 7.60
C TYR A 22 -2.53 -9.63 7.20
N SER A 23 -2.94 -8.53 7.84
CA SER A 23 -4.25 -7.94 7.60
C SER A 23 -4.28 -6.90 6.49
N HIS A 24 -3.12 -6.38 6.08
CA HIS A 24 -3.01 -5.22 5.17
C HIS A 24 -3.89 -4.04 5.63
N GLN A 25 -3.99 -3.85 6.94
CA GLN A 25 -4.75 -2.77 7.55
C GLN A 25 -3.82 -1.84 8.34
N PRO A 26 -3.88 -0.52 8.11
CA PRO A 26 -3.11 0.44 8.88
C PRO A 26 -3.56 0.47 10.35
N ILE A 27 -2.58 0.57 11.24
CA ILE A 27 -2.77 0.70 12.69
C ILE A 27 -2.35 2.10 13.11
N THR A 28 -3.25 2.84 13.74
CA THR A 28 -2.95 4.20 14.23
C THR A 28 -2.41 4.11 15.66
N ILE A 29 -1.21 4.66 15.87
CA ILE A 29 -0.56 4.75 17.18
C ILE A 29 -0.70 6.19 17.67
N THR A 30 -1.39 6.36 18.80
CA THR A 30 -1.64 7.66 19.42
C THR A 30 -0.63 7.97 20.51
N GLY A 31 0.06 9.09 20.37
CA GLY A 31 0.98 9.62 21.37
C GLY A 31 0.40 10.82 22.10
N LYS A 32 1.11 11.31 23.14
CA LYS A 32 0.69 12.51 23.89
C LYS A 32 0.71 13.80 23.07
N ARG A 33 1.53 13.85 22.02
CA ARG A 33 1.75 15.05 21.19
C ARG A 33 1.36 14.84 19.74
N ASN A 34 1.67 13.67 19.19
CA ASN A 34 1.49 13.34 17.78
C ASN A 34 1.02 11.89 17.65
N ASN A 35 0.46 11.57 16.48
CA ASN A 35 0.08 10.22 16.09
C ASN A 35 1.04 9.71 15.00
N ALA A 36 1.12 8.39 14.86
CA ALA A 36 1.81 7.72 13.77
C ALA A 36 0.92 6.60 13.21
N VAL A 37 1.22 6.15 12.00
CA VAL A 37 0.55 5.01 11.38
C VAL A 37 1.59 3.93 11.11
N LEU A 38 1.31 2.72 11.58
CA LEU A 38 2.04 1.52 11.22
C LEU A 38 1.33 0.87 10.03
N VAL A 39 2.10 0.64 8.96
CA VAL A 39 1.70 -0.10 7.76
C VAL A 39 2.71 -1.21 7.52
N SER A 40 2.33 -2.25 6.79
CA SER A 40 3.29 -3.25 6.35
C SER A 40 4.30 -2.63 5.36
N GLU A 41 5.48 -3.23 5.24
CA GLU A 41 6.49 -2.75 4.31
C GLU A 41 6.03 -2.91 2.84
N GLU A 42 5.30 -3.98 2.56
CA GLU A 42 4.70 -4.25 1.26
C GLU A 42 3.67 -3.17 0.88
N ASP A 43 2.73 -2.87 1.79
CA ASP A 43 1.72 -1.83 1.54
C ASP A 43 2.37 -0.46 1.35
N TRP A 44 3.42 -0.16 2.12
CA TRP A 44 4.15 1.10 1.98
C TRP A 44 4.82 1.21 0.60
N LYS A 45 5.44 0.14 0.11
CA LYS A 45 6.02 0.09 -1.24
C LYS A 45 4.95 0.27 -2.31
N ALA A 46 3.82 -0.43 -2.19
CA ALA A 46 2.71 -0.33 -3.13
C ALA A 46 2.12 1.10 -3.18
N ILE A 47 1.99 1.76 -2.03
CA ILE A 47 1.56 3.17 -1.95
C ILE A 47 2.59 4.07 -2.65
N ALA A 48 3.88 3.91 -2.36
CA ALA A 48 4.93 4.72 -2.96
C ALA A 48 5.00 4.56 -4.49
N GLU A 49 4.88 3.32 -4.98
CA GLU A 49 4.81 3.01 -6.41
C GLU A 49 3.56 3.60 -7.06
N THR A 50 2.40 3.45 -6.43
CA THR A 50 1.14 4.03 -6.93
C THR A 50 1.26 5.55 -7.06
N LEU A 51 1.83 6.21 -6.05
CA LEU A 51 2.08 7.65 -6.08
C LEU A 51 3.08 8.03 -7.19
N HIS A 52 4.11 7.23 -7.39
CA HIS A 52 5.08 7.44 -8.47
C HIS A 52 4.42 7.33 -9.84
N LEU A 53 3.69 6.24 -10.11
CA LEU A 53 2.99 6.04 -11.39
C LEU A 53 1.97 7.15 -11.63
N THR A 54 1.21 7.56 -10.61
CA THR A 54 0.21 8.63 -10.72
C THR A 54 0.84 10.00 -10.95
N SER A 55 2.10 10.20 -10.54
CA SER A 55 2.82 11.45 -10.82
C SER A 55 3.23 11.60 -12.29
N ILE A 56 3.25 10.50 -13.07
CA ILE A 56 3.58 10.51 -14.49
C ILE A 56 2.30 10.84 -15.28
N PRO A 57 2.26 11.96 -16.04
CA PRO A 57 1.06 12.34 -16.79
C PRO A 57 0.59 11.25 -17.73
N GLY A 58 -0.70 10.91 -17.68
CA GLY A 58 -1.32 9.89 -18.52
C GLY A 58 -1.05 8.43 -18.12
N MET A 59 -0.12 8.16 -17.20
CA MET A 59 0.24 6.79 -16.81
C MET A 59 -0.92 6.04 -16.15
N SER A 60 -1.58 6.63 -15.16
CA SER A 60 -2.73 5.99 -14.50
C SER A 60 -3.85 5.64 -15.48
N HIS A 61 -4.09 6.50 -16.48
CA HIS A 61 -5.09 6.24 -17.52
C HIS A 61 -4.66 5.10 -18.44
N SER A 62 -3.42 5.11 -18.91
CA SER A 62 -2.85 4.02 -19.72
C SER A 62 -2.93 2.66 -19.02
N ILE A 63 -2.70 2.62 -17.70
CA ILE A 63 -2.82 1.38 -16.91
C ILE A 63 -4.29 0.92 -16.84
N GLN A 64 -5.23 1.85 -16.64
CA GLN A 64 -6.67 1.54 -16.59
C GLN A 64 -7.20 1.04 -17.94
N ASP A 65 -6.77 1.67 -19.03
CA ASP A 65 -7.14 1.27 -20.39
C ASP A 65 -6.61 -0.14 -20.69
N GLY A 66 -5.35 -0.41 -20.34
CA GLY A 66 -4.75 -1.75 -20.48
C GLY A 66 -5.46 -2.82 -19.63
N LEU A 67 -5.95 -2.47 -18.44
CA LEU A 67 -6.75 -3.35 -17.59
C LEU A 67 -8.14 -3.66 -18.19
N ALA A 68 -8.72 -2.72 -18.94
CA ALA A 68 -10.02 -2.88 -19.59
C ALA A 68 -9.93 -3.64 -20.94
N GLN A 69 -8.74 -3.73 -21.52
CA GLN A 69 -8.52 -4.39 -22.80
C GLN A 69 -8.75 -5.91 -22.69
N PRO A 70 -9.57 -6.51 -23.59
CA PRO A 70 -9.74 -7.96 -23.64
C PRO A 70 -8.42 -8.67 -23.95
N LEU A 71 -8.19 -9.82 -23.30
CA LEU A 71 -6.99 -10.64 -23.56
C LEU A 71 -6.85 -11.05 -25.03
N THR A 72 -7.95 -11.16 -25.77
CA THR A 72 -7.97 -11.47 -27.21
C THR A 72 -7.37 -10.37 -28.08
N GLU A 73 -7.27 -9.15 -27.56
CA GLU A 73 -6.69 -7.98 -28.24
C GLU A 73 -5.26 -7.70 -27.75
N CYS A 74 -4.74 -8.49 -26.81
CA CYS A 74 -3.36 -8.36 -26.34
C CYS A 74 -2.41 -9.08 -27.30
N ASP A 75 -1.26 -8.46 -27.59
CA ASP A 75 -0.20 -9.10 -28.36
C ASP A 75 0.33 -10.33 -27.61
N THR A 76 0.41 -11.48 -28.30
CA THR A 76 0.95 -12.73 -27.76
C THR A 76 2.44 -12.91 -28.05
N GLU A 77 2.99 -12.06 -28.92
CA GLU A 77 4.38 -12.10 -29.36
C GLU A 77 4.94 -10.68 -29.36
N LEU A 78 6.23 -10.56 -28.98
CA LEU A 78 6.93 -9.30 -29.10
C LEU A 78 7.25 -9.06 -30.57
N SER A 79 6.96 -7.87 -31.07
CA SER A 79 7.20 -7.46 -32.46
C SER A 79 8.66 -7.13 -32.78
N TRP A 80 9.57 -7.33 -31.82
CA TRP A 80 11.00 -7.02 -31.90
C TRP A 80 11.85 -8.25 -31.59
#